data_AF-A0A078AJA9-F1
#
_entry.id   AF-A0A078AJA9-F1
#
_cell.length_a   1.000
_cell.length_b   1.000
_cell.length_c   1.000
_cell.angle_alpha   90.00
_cell.angle_beta   90.00
_cell.angle_gamma   90.00
#
_symmetry.space_group_name_H-M   'P 1'
#
loop_
_entity.id
_entity.type
_entity.pdbx_description
1 polymer ?
#
loop_
_entity_poly.entity_id
_entity_poly.type
_entity_poly.pdbx_seq_one_letter_code
_entity_poly.pdbx_strand_id
1 'polypeptide(L)'
;MQHHDTPTKTEAEKELHSLLNYKQSYFLFNDTEYVFPKLNLKNKTNIPIGPSEDYCIHLWWRQQNRDKTYDQPFLNVTELPKCENSKQQTKYKWGLNEFDHGVSFQAWRETQQKLWCANFSCEYDCSFHGGIYRNGTCYKYEILRRLCIKIDFDRDSKEDQIEFQGGCYESDEVGLYEQAKPNETYSLEYIPLEVRHKQDPYIVYAESHYNLGRDLSIFFWLSVGCLASSLFLTVLLSFCFCFIIKNSDRNNRKYVREDLN
;
A
#
# COMPACT_ATOMS: atom_id res chain seq x y z
N MET A 1 24.30 -23.68 -9.68
CA MET A 1 24.15 -22.21 -9.68
C MET A 1 23.41 -21.85 -10.95
N GLN A 2 22.10 -21.63 -10.86
CA GLN A 2 21.34 -21.05 -11.95
C GLN A 2 21.67 -19.56 -11.98
N HIS A 3 22.31 -19.12 -13.06
CA HIS A 3 22.45 -17.70 -13.34
C HIS A 3 21.05 -17.18 -13.64
N HIS A 4 20.51 -16.38 -12.72
CA HIS A 4 19.42 -15.48 -13.05
C HIS A 4 20.01 -14.44 -13.99
N ASP A 5 19.80 -14.64 -15.29
CA ASP A 5 20.15 -13.65 -16.29
C ASP A 5 19.45 -12.34 -15.94
N THR A 6 20.26 -11.31 -15.76
CA THR A 6 19.77 -9.95 -15.57
C THR A 6 19.03 -9.58 -16.85
N PRO A 7 17.75 -9.16 -16.78
CA PRO A 7 16.99 -8.82 -17.98
C PRO A 7 17.80 -7.82 -18.79
N THR A 8 18.09 -8.17 -20.04
CA THR A 8 18.84 -7.30 -20.93
C THR A 8 18.10 -5.97 -21.01
N LYS A 9 18.84 -4.86 -20.95
CA LYS A 9 18.32 -3.47 -20.92
C LYS A 9 17.16 -3.20 -21.92
N THR A 10 17.15 -3.96 -23.02
CA THR A 10 16.13 -4.02 -24.07
C THR A 10 14.75 -4.56 -23.67
N GLU A 11 14.60 -5.45 -22.69
CA GLU A 11 13.30 -5.97 -22.26
C GLU A 11 12.58 -5.01 -21.31
N ALA A 12 13.29 -4.47 -20.32
CA ALA A 12 12.76 -3.44 -19.43
C ALA A 12 12.33 -2.17 -20.19
N GLU A 13 13.10 -1.76 -21.21
CA GLU A 13 12.74 -0.64 -22.08
C GLU A 13 11.50 -0.96 -22.93
N LYS A 14 11.34 -2.20 -23.41
CA LYS A 14 10.14 -2.63 -24.15
C LYS A 14 8.90 -2.66 -23.26
N GLU A 15 9.02 -3.15 -22.02
CA GLU A 15 7.92 -3.15 -21.04
C GLU A 15 7.49 -1.72 -20.72
N LEU A 16 8.44 -0.84 -20.42
CA LEU A 16 8.18 0.58 -20.19
C LEU A 16 7.52 1.24 -21.40
N HIS A 17 8.00 0.95 -22.61
CA HIS A 17 7.40 1.50 -23.83
C HIS A 17 5.99 0.93 -24.10
N SER A 18 5.72 -0.32 -23.70
CA SER A 18 4.37 -0.90 -23.76
C SER A 18 3.43 -0.26 -22.74
N LEU A 19 3.92 0.02 -21.52
CA LEU A 19 3.19 0.75 -20.48
C LEU A 19 2.85 2.17 -20.93
N LEU A 20 3.80 2.86 -21.56
CA LEU A 20 3.61 4.22 -22.08
C LEU A 20 2.60 4.29 -23.23
N ASN A 21 2.45 3.21 -24.02
CA ASN A 21 1.50 3.12 -25.12
C ASN A 21 0.24 2.31 -24.77
N TYR A 22 0.09 1.90 -23.52
CA TYR A 22 -1.05 1.10 -23.08
C TYR A 22 -2.32 1.94 -23.12
N LYS A 23 -3.27 1.53 -23.96
CA LYS A 23 -4.60 2.14 -24.01
C LYS A 23 -5.39 1.61 -22.81
N GLN A 24 -5.46 2.44 -21.78
CA GLN A 24 -6.13 2.18 -20.52
C GLN A 24 -7.49 1.48 -20.71
N SER A 25 -7.63 0.28 -20.17
CA SER A 25 -8.89 -0.48 -20.16
C SER A 25 -9.57 -0.39 -18.79
N TYR A 26 -9.83 0.84 -18.30
CA TYR A 26 -10.64 1.03 -17.11
C TYR A 26 -11.97 1.68 -17.45
N PHE A 27 -13.01 1.30 -16.71
CA PHE A 27 -14.23 2.06 -16.60
C PHE A 27 -13.99 3.21 -15.63
N LEU A 28 -14.37 4.45 -15.99
CA LEU A 28 -14.27 5.62 -15.12
C LEU A 28 -15.66 6.07 -14.70
N PHE A 29 -15.93 6.02 -13.40
CA PHE A 29 -17.07 6.74 -12.81
C PHE A 29 -16.54 7.95 -12.05
N ASN A 30 -16.99 9.15 -12.39
CA ASN A 30 -16.47 10.40 -11.83
C ASN A 30 -17.56 11.35 -11.28
N ASP A 31 -18.84 11.04 -11.42
CA ASP A 31 -19.92 11.88 -10.91
C ASP A 31 -20.32 11.44 -9.50
N THR A 32 -19.58 11.93 -8.49
CA THR A 32 -19.82 11.59 -7.08
C THR A 32 -20.27 12.79 -6.23
N GLU A 33 -20.74 13.87 -6.88
CA GLU A 33 -20.97 15.20 -6.29
C GLU A 33 -21.97 15.18 -5.11
N TYR A 34 -22.88 14.21 -5.08
CA TYR A 34 -23.94 14.08 -4.07
C TYR A 34 -23.86 12.79 -3.24
N VAL A 35 -22.78 12.02 -3.41
CA VAL A 35 -22.64 10.69 -2.80
C VAL A 35 -21.95 10.78 -1.45
N PHE A 36 -20.91 11.61 -1.39
CA PHE A 36 -20.02 11.69 -0.25
C PHE A 36 -20.16 13.04 0.45
N PRO A 37 -20.19 13.07 1.79
CA PRO A 37 -20.22 14.32 2.53
C PRO A 37 -18.88 15.05 2.42
N LYS A 38 -18.92 16.38 2.57
CA LYS A 38 -17.72 17.22 2.62
C LYS A 38 -17.09 17.12 4.00
N LEU A 39 -15.77 16.90 4.06
CA LEU A 39 -15.02 16.94 5.30
C LEU A 39 -14.42 18.33 5.50
N ASN A 40 -14.86 19.04 6.54
CA ASN A 40 -14.36 20.37 6.87
C ASN A 40 -13.40 20.35 8.07
N LEU A 41 -12.10 20.48 7.80
CA LEU A 41 -11.06 20.54 8.82
C LEU A 41 -10.64 21.98 9.18
N LYS A 42 -11.31 23.01 8.62
CA LYS A 42 -11.06 24.42 8.97
C LYS A 42 -11.53 24.77 10.36
N ASN A 43 -12.68 24.23 10.77
CA ASN A 43 -13.26 24.57 12.07
C ASN A 43 -12.94 23.47 13.09
N LYS A 44 -11.90 23.68 13.92
CA LYS A 44 -11.45 22.73 14.95
C LYS A 44 -12.56 22.25 15.90
N THR A 45 -13.61 23.04 16.12
CA THR A 45 -14.72 22.64 17.01
C THR A 45 -15.69 21.63 16.39
N ASN A 46 -15.77 21.61 15.05
CA ASN A 46 -16.78 20.88 14.29
C ASN A 46 -16.18 19.76 13.42
N ILE A 47 -14.96 19.33 13.71
CA ILE A 47 -14.36 18.18 13.03
C ILE A 47 -15.09 16.92 13.47
N PRO A 48 -15.61 16.09 12.54
CA PRO A 48 -16.24 14.82 12.90
C PRO A 48 -15.24 13.93 13.61
N ILE A 49 -15.68 13.27 14.68
CA ILE A 49 -14.87 12.31 15.43
C ILE A 49 -15.14 10.93 14.88
N GLY A 50 -14.08 10.23 14.49
CA GLY A 50 -14.12 8.90 13.93
C GLY A 50 -13.98 8.86 12.40
N PRO A 51 -13.78 7.65 11.85
CA PRO A 51 -13.80 7.42 10.41
C PRO A 51 -15.19 7.71 9.83
N SER A 52 -15.28 7.83 8.51
CA SER A 52 -16.59 7.90 7.85
C SER A 52 -17.35 6.58 7.99
N GLU A 53 -18.64 6.60 7.65
CA GLU A 53 -19.39 5.36 7.41
C GLU A 53 -18.74 4.56 6.25
N ASP A 54 -18.94 3.24 6.24
CA ASP A 54 -18.52 2.38 5.15
C ASP A 54 -19.47 2.47 3.95
N TYR A 55 -18.93 2.77 2.79
CA TYR A 55 -19.62 2.73 1.51
C TYR A 55 -19.41 1.36 0.87
N CYS A 56 -20.35 0.91 0.05
CA CYS A 56 -20.36 -0.41 -0.57
C CYS A 56 -20.54 -0.26 -2.08
N ILE A 57 -19.59 -0.79 -2.87
CA ILE A 57 -19.70 -0.85 -4.34
C ILE A 57 -20.04 -2.26 -4.77
N HIS A 58 -21.16 -2.40 -5.46
CA HIS A 58 -21.50 -3.63 -6.16
C HIS A 58 -21.17 -3.49 -7.65
N LEU A 59 -20.61 -4.55 -8.25
CA LEU A 59 -20.17 -4.53 -9.64
C LEU A 59 -21.02 -5.46 -10.51
N TRP A 60 -21.43 -4.92 -11.66
CA TRP A 60 -21.94 -5.69 -12.79
C TRP A 60 -21.07 -5.44 -14.00
N TRP A 61 -20.95 -6.45 -14.86
CA TRP A 61 -20.18 -6.36 -16.08
C TRP A 61 -21.03 -6.70 -17.28
N ARG A 62 -20.76 -6.03 -18.40
CA ARG A 62 -21.32 -6.39 -19.71
C ARG A 62 -20.24 -6.14 -20.74
N GLN A 63 -19.94 -7.15 -21.55
CA GLN A 63 -18.99 -6.98 -22.65
C GLN A 63 -19.62 -6.05 -23.70
N GLN A 64 -18.86 -5.03 -24.10
CA GLN A 64 -19.30 -4.13 -25.17
C GLN A 64 -19.09 -4.83 -26.52
N ASN A 65 -20.08 -5.61 -26.95
CA ASN A 65 -20.05 -6.20 -28.29
C ASN A 65 -20.26 -5.09 -29.34
N ARG A 66 -19.43 -5.07 -30.39
CA ARG A 66 -19.55 -4.08 -31.48
C ARG A 66 -20.82 -4.28 -32.30
N ASP A 67 -21.33 -5.50 -32.32
CA ASP A 67 -22.59 -5.85 -32.97
C ASP A 67 -23.75 -5.62 -32.00
N LYS A 68 -24.71 -4.80 -32.43
CA LYS A 68 -25.72 -4.07 -31.63
C LYS A 68 -26.82 -4.94 -30.99
N THR A 69 -26.49 -6.02 -30.31
CA THR A 69 -27.49 -6.76 -29.52
C THR A 69 -27.53 -6.18 -28.11
N TYR A 70 -28.43 -5.22 -27.89
CA TYR A 70 -28.70 -4.57 -26.59
C TYR A 70 -29.19 -5.54 -25.49
N ASP A 71 -29.42 -6.81 -25.83
CA ASP A 71 -30.12 -7.79 -25.01
C ASP A 71 -29.22 -8.70 -24.16
N GLN A 72 -27.89 -8.59 -24.23
CA GLN A 72 -27.04 -9.44 -23.38
C GLN A 72 -27.23 -9.08 -21.90
N PRO A 73 -27.56 -10.02 -21.00
CA PRO A 73 -27.73 -9.70 -19.58
C PRO A 73 -26.42 -9.18 -18.97
N PHE A 74 -26.54 -8.39 -17.91
CA PHE A 74 -25.37 -8.06 -17.09
C PHE A 74 -24.90 -9.33 -16.37
N LEU A 75 -23.60 -9.59 -16.43
CA LEU A 75 -22.95 -10.63 -15.65
C LEU A 75 -22.63 -10.10 -14.26
N ASN A 76 -22.93 -10.89 -13.23
CA ASN A 76 -22.55 -10.57 -11.87
C ASN A 76 -21.06 -10.85 -11.67
N VAL A 77 -20.36 -9.97 -10.97
CA VAL A 77 -19.02 -10.26 -10.46
C VAL A 77 -19.17 -11.18 -9.24
N THR A 78 -18.58 -12.36 -9.30
CA THR A 78 -18.59 -13.36 -8.23
C THR A 78 -17.56 -13.02 -7.15
N GLU A 79 -17.67 -13.68 -6.00
CA GLU A 79 -16.73 -13.55 -4.87
C GLU A 79 -16.60 -12.16 -4.25
N LEU A 80 -17.56 -11.28 -4.51
CA LEU A 80 -17.67 -10.02 -3.79
C LEU A 80 -17.89 -10.31 -2.29
N PRO A 81 -17.12 -9.70 -1.38
CA PRO A 81 -17.29 -9.92 0.05
C PRO A 81 -18.60 -9.33 0.54
N LYS A 82 -19.08 -9.78 1.71
CA LYS A 82 -20.26 -9.16 2.33
C LYS A 82 -19.90 -7.75 2.81
N CYS A 83 -20.67 -6.74 2.41
CA CYS A 83 -20.42 -5.36 2.81
C CYS A 83 -20.57 -5.17 4.31
N GLU A 84 -19.61 -4.51 4.96
CA GLU A 84 -19.60 -4.36 6.43
C GLU A 84 -20.87 -3.63 6.91
N ASN A 85 -21.26 -2.57 6.19
CA ASN A 85 -22.45 -1.80 6.46
C ASN A 85 -23.79 -2.47 6.12
N SER A 86 -23.80 -3.60 5.39
CA SER A 86 -25.02 -4.38 5.17
C SER A 86 -25.67 -4.84 6.50
N LYS A 87 -24.85 -4.99 7.55
CA LYS A 87 -25.31 -5.38 8.90
C LYS A 87 -25.95 -4.22 9.66
N GLN A 88 -25.59 -2.98 9.36
CA GLN A 88 -25.95 -1.81 10.17
C GLN A 88 -27.18 -1.04 9.68
N GLN A 89 -27.85 -1.48 8.60
CA GLN A 89 -29.04 -0.82 8.02
C GLN A 89 -28.83 0.70 7.81
N THR A 90 -27.66 1.11 7.32
CA THR A 90 -27.43 2.53 7.03
C THR A 90 -28.35 3.01 5.91
N LYS A 91 -28.71 4.30 5.94
CA LYS A 91 -29.68 4.91 5.00
C LYS A 91 -29.16 4.98 3.55
N TYR A 92 -27.89 4.69 3.32
CA TYR A 92 -27.21 4.88 2.04
C TYR A 92 -27.02 3.54 1.32
N LYS A 93 -28.13 2.90 0.94
CA LYS A 93 -28.09 1.76 0.00
C LYS A 93 -28.11 2.30 -1.44
N TRP A 94 -27.04 2.03 -2.18
CA TRP A 94 -26.96 2.32 -3.61
C TRP A 94 -27.47 1.13 -4.41
N GLY A 95 -28.76 1.14 -4.78
CA GLY A 95 -29.36 0.12 -5.65
C GLY A 95 -30.80 -0.23 -5.30
N LEU A 96 -31.56 -0.68 -6.30
CA LEU A 96 -32.95 -1.13 -6.15
C LEU A 96 -33.08 -2.55 -5.60
N ASN A 97 -32.00 -3.34 -5.64
CA ASN A 97 -31.98 -4.71 -5.14
C ASN A 97 -31.04 -4.80 -3.92
N GLU A 98 -31.43 -5.63 -2.95
CA GLU A 98 -30.70 -5.84 -1.71
C GLU A 98 -29.42 -6.65 -1.95
N PHE A 99 -28.38 -6.01 -2.48
CA PHE A 99 -27.06 -6.63 -2.52
C PHE A 99 -26.40 -6.43 -1.16
N ASP A 100 -26.23 -7.53 -0.43
CA ASP A 100 -25.43 -7.58 0.77
C ASP A 100 -23.94 -7.83 0.48
N HIS A 101 -23.59 -8.10 -0.79
CA HIS A 101 -22.22 -8.33 -1.25
C HIS A 101 -21.71 -7.18 -2.12
N GLY A 102 -20.48 -6.78 -1.90
CA GLY A 102 -19.80 -5.69 -2.59
C GLY A 102 -18.48 -5.32 -1.90
N VAL A 103 -17.80 -4.35 -2.46
CA VAL A 103 -16.50 -3.89 -1.96
C VAL A 103 -16.71 -2.72 -1.01
N SER A 104 -16.30 -2.88 0.25
CA SER A 104 -16.44 -1.84 1.28
C SER A 104 -15.26 -0.87 1.28
N PHE A 105 -15.52 0.43 1.50
CA PHE A 105 -14.50 1.46 1.60
C PHE A 105 -15.01 2.66 2.42
N GLN A 106 -14.10 3.55 2.85
CA GLN A 106 -14.44 4.74 3.63
C GLN A 106 -14.14 6.00 2.81
N ALA A 107 -14.93 7.05 3.00
CA ALA A 107 -14.68 8.38 2.45
C ALA A 107 -13.48 9.06 3.13
N TRP A 108 -13.33 8.86 4.44
CA TRP A 108 -12.10 9.17 5.16
C TRP A 108 -11.86 8.19 6.30
N ARG A 109 -10.59 7.98 6.62
CA ARG A 109 -10.13 7.22 7.79
C ARG A 109 -9.67 8.19 8.87
N GLU A 110 -9.83 7.79 10.13
CA GLU A 110 -9.27 8.51 11.28
C GLU A 110 -8.27 7.61 11.99
N THR A 111 -7.05 8.11 12.20
CA THR A 111 -6.06 7.47 13.07
C THR A 111 -5.84 8.34 14.30
N GLN A 112 -5.97 7.75 15.48
CA GLN A 112 -5.73 8.42 16.75
C GLN A 112 -4.33 8.09 17.26
N GLN A 113 -3.57 9.12 17.60
CA GLN A 113 -2.25 9.00 18.19
C GLN A 113 -2.24 9.73 19.54
N LYS A 114 -2.09 8.98 20.63
CA LYS A 114 -1.86 9.56 21.96
C LYS A 114 -0.43 10.09 22.00
N LEU A 115 -0.28 11.39 22.26
CA LEU A 115 1.02 12.03 22.36
C LEU A 115 1.42 12.19 23.84
N TRP A 116 2.68 11.86 24.12
CA TRP A 116 3.30 12.07 25.43
C TRP A 116 4.25 13.25 25.33
N CYS A 117 3.79 14.44 25.70
CA CYS A 117 4.58 15.65 25.54
C CYS A 117 5.16 16.08 26.87
N ALA A 118 6.46 15.83 27.06
CA ALA A 118 7.18 16.26 28.26
C ALA A 118 7.68 17.71 28.15
N ASN A 119 8.16 18.13 26.96
CA ASN A 119 8.91 19.38 26.78
C ASN A 119 8.41 20.30 25.65
N PHE A 120 7.72 19.78 24.63
CA PHE A 120 7.18 20.56 23.52
C PHE A 120 5.64 20.62 23.59
N SER A 121 5.03 21.64 22.98
CA SER A 121 3.56 21.66 22.85
C SER A 121 3.10 20.49 21.98
N CYS A 122 2.25 19.61 22.53
CA CYS A 122 1.63 18.52 21.76
C CYS A 122 0.93 19.00 20.49
N GLU A 123 0.41 20.23 20.50
CA GLU A 123 -0.24 20.81 19.35
C GLU A 123 0.75 21.02 18.20
N TYR A 124 1.98 21.44 18.50
CA TYR A 124 3.02 21.63 17.49
C TYR A 124 3.43 20.29 16.88
N ASP A 125 3.73 19.29 17.72
CA ASP A 125 4.13 17.95 17.26
C ASP A 125 3.04 17.29 16.41
N CYS A 126 1.79 17.38 16.87
CA CYS A 126 0.65 16.88 16.11
C CYS A 126 0.49 17.59 14.76
N SER A 127 0.56 18.92 14.74
CA SER A 127 0.45 19.71 13.51
C SER A 127 1.61 19.46 12.55
N PHE A 128 2.82 19.25 13.07
CA PHE A 128 4.00 18.92 12.26
C PHE A 128 3.80 17.60 11.51
N HIS A 129 3.14 16.65 12.14
CA HIS A 129 2.74 15.39 11.52
C HIS A 129 1.39 15.44 10.78
N GLY A 130 0.89 16.63 10.44
CA GLY A 130 -0.35 16.82 9.68
C GLY A 130 -1.62 16.39 10.42
N GLY A 131 -1.58 16.30 11.75
CA GLY A 131 -2.71 15.97 12.60
C GLY A 131 -3.36 17.20 13.24
N ILE A 132 -4.48 16.96 13.91
CA ILE A 132 -5.26 17.96 14.64
C ILE A 132 -5.28 17.55 16.11
N TYR A 133 -4.72 18.39 16.97
CA TYR A 133 -4.64 18.09 18.40
C TYR A 133 -5.90 18.53 19.14
N ARG A 134 -6.51 17.61 19.90
CA ARG A 134 -7.68 17.88 20.73
C ARG A 134 -7.67 16.98 21.96
N ASN A 135 -7.83 17.56 23.15
CA ASN A 135 -7.97 16.83 24.42
C ASN A 135 -6.89 15.76 24.68
N GLY A 136 -5.61 16.05 24.41
CA GLY A 136 -4.53 15.08 24.64
C GLY A 136 -4.34 14.04 23.53
N THR A 137 -5.15 14.08 22.48
CA THR A 137 -5.07 13.13 21.35
C THR A 137 -4.80 13.89 20.05
N CYS A 138 -3.91 13.34 19.23
CA CYS A 138 -3.66 13.80 17.88
C CYS A 138 -4.48 12.98 16.89
N TYR A 139 -5.36 13.64 16.14
CA TYR A 139 -6.21 13.01 15.14
C TYR A 139 -5.63 13.24 13.75
N LYS A 140 -5.35 12.18 13.01
CA LYS A 140 -4.93 12.23 11.61
C LYS A 140 -6.06 11.71 10.74
N TYR A 141 -6.32 12.40 9.64
CA TYR A 141 -7.34 12.00 8.68
C TYR A 141 -6.66 11.63 7.36
N GLU A 142 -7.17 10.58 6.72
CA GLU A 142 -6.77 10.19 5.38
C GLU A 142 -8.00 10.21 4.48
N ILE A 143 -7.93 10.92 3.37
CA ILE A 143 -9.05 11.24 2.49
C ILE A 143 -9.00 10.34 1.27
N LEU A 144 -10.11 9.69 0.95
CA LEU A 144 -10.23 8.91 -0.27
C LEU A 144 -10.00 9.80 -1.49
N ARG A 145 -9.10 9.36 -2.38
CA ARG A 145 -8.81 10.05 -3.63
C ARG A 145 -9.25 9.28 -4.84
N ARG A 146 -9.10 7.95 -4.81
CA ARG A 146 -9.37 7.08 -5.95
C ARG A 146 -9.82 5.72 -5.45
N LEU A 147 -10.62 5.04 -6.24
CA LEU A 147 -11.00 3.66 -6.02
C LEU A 147 -10.50 2.82 -7.19
N CYS A 148 -9.96 1.64 -6.92
CA CYS A 148 -9.53 0.72 -7.95
C CYS A 148 -9.81 -0.72 -7.53
N ILE A 149 -10.59 -1.42 -8.35
CA ILE A 149 -11.00 -2.81 -8.14
C ILE A 149 -10.36 -3.70 -9.20
N LYS A 150 -9.80 -4.83 -8.75
CA LYS A 150 -9.17 -5.85 -9.59
C LYS A 150 -10.18 -6.98 -9.85
N ILE A 151 -10.31 -7.38 -11.11
CA ILE A 151 -11.16 -8.51 -11.54
C ILE A 151 -10.35 -9.49 -12.40
N ASP A 152 -10.77 -10.74 -12.46
CA ASP A 152 -10.25 -11.74 -13.41
C ASP A 152 -11.39 -12.30 -14.26
N PHE A 153 -11.07 -12.68 -15.50
CA PHE A 153 -11.99 -13.41 -16.36
C PHE A 153 -11.58 -14.89 -16.33
N ASP A 154 -12.38 -15.73 -15.69
CA ASP A 154 -12.14 -17.17 -15.74
C ASP A 154 -12.50 -17.67 -17.14
N ARG A 155 -11.47 -18.00 -17.92
CA ARG A 155 -11.62 -18.51 -19.29
C ARG A 155 -11.79 -20.03 -19.35
N ASP A 156 -11.54 -20.72 -18.25
CA ASP A 156 -11.57 -22.17 -18.18
C ASP A 156 -12.96 -22.69 -17.79
N SER A 157 -13.80 -21.85 -17.17
CA SER A 157 -15.21 -22.16 -16.94
C SER A 157 -16.04 -22.07 -18.23
N LYS A 158 -17.06 -22.93 -18.32
CA LYS A 158 -17.99 -22.97 -19.46
C LYS A 158 -18.91 -21.75 -19.54
N GLU A 159 -19.00 -20.99 -18.46
CA GLU A 159 -19.76 -19.76 -18.34
C GLU A 159 -18.74 -18.65 -18.13
N ASP A 160 -18.86 -17.53 -18.86
CA ASP A 160 -17.97 -16.39 -18.66
C ASP A 160 -18.16 -15.83 -17.24
N GLN A 161 -17.35 -16.32 -16.29
CA GLN A 161 -17.38 -15.89 -14.90
C GLN A 161 -16.33 -14.80 -14.66
N ILE A 162 -16.72 -13.80 -13.87
CA ILE A 162 -15.89 -12.63 -13.57
C ILE A 162 -15.71 -12.61 -12.07
N GLU A 163 -14.48 -12.84 -11.62
CA GLU A 163 -14.16 -12.99 -10.21
C GLU A 163 -13.56 -11.69 -9.66
N PHE A 164 -14.00 -11.27 -8.47
CA PHE A 164 -13.35 -10.20 -7.74
C PHE A 164 -12.01 -10.67 -7.16
N GLN A 165 -10.93 -9.91 -7.40
CA GLN A 165 -9.57 -10.27 -6.99
C GLN A 165 -8.96 -9.30 -5.97
N GLY A 166 -9.76 -8.44 -5.34
CA GLY A 166 -9.27 -7.43 -4.40
C GLY A 166 -9.15 -6.03 -5.00
N GLY A 167 -8.42 -5.16 -4.30
CA GLY A 167 -8.08 -3.82 -4.78
C GLY A 167 -6.78 -3.75 -5.56
N CYS A 168 -6.50 -2.58 -6.13
CA CYS A 168 -5.28 -2.34 -6.92
C CYS A 168 -4.13 -1.69 -6.13
N TYR A 169 -4.36 -1.28 -4.88
CA TYR A 169 -3.38 -0.60 -4.06
C TYR A 169 -2.69 -1.56 -3.08
N GLU A 170 -1.76 -1.04 -2.29
CA GLU A 170 -1.00 -1.82 -1.32
C GLU A 170 -1.91 -2.65 -0.41
N SER A 171 -1.54 -3.90 -0.13
CA SER A 171 -2.32 -4.84 0.68
C SER A 171 -3.72 -5.14 0.13
N ASP A 172 -3.87 -5.17 -1.20
CA ASP A 172 -5.15 -5.35 -1.91
C ASP A 172 -6.22 -4.32 -1.52
N GLU A 173 -5.79 -3.13 -1.07
CA GLU A 173 -6.72 -2.05 -0.76
C GLU A 173 -7.38 -1.50 -2.02
N VAL A 174 -8.67 -1.20 -1.88
CA VAL A 174 -9.50 -0.70 -2.99
C VAL A 174 -9.43 0.82 -3.09
N GLY A 175 -9.20 1.51 -1.97
CA GLY A 175 -9.11 2.96 -1.93
C GLY A 175 -7.67 3.44 -1.84
N LEU A 176 -7.32 4.45 -2.64
CA LEU A 176 -6.12 5.26 -2.41
C LEU A 176 -6.49 6.41 -1.50
N TYR A 177 -5.83 6.49 -0.34
CA TYR A 177 -6.04 7.54 0.63
C TYR A 177 -4.83 8.46 0.69
N GLU A 178 -5.09 9.76 0.82
CA GLU A 178 -4.05 10.77 1.03
C GLU A 178 -4.22 11.43 2.38
N GLN A 179 -3.11 11.72 3.06
CA GLN A 179 -3.16 12.43 4.32
C GLN A 179 -3.80 13.82 4.16
N ALA A 180 -4.83 14.08 4.95
CA ALA A 180 -5.50 15.36 5.02
C ALA A 180 -4.58 16.40 5.68
N LYS A 181 -4.62 17.62 5.17
CA LYS A 181 -3.98 18.78 5.77
C LYS A 181 -4.96 19.48 6.72
N PRO A 182 -4.50 19.88 7.92
CA PRO A 182 -5.28 20.75 8.78
C PRO A 182 -5.68 22.04 8.07
N ASN A 183 -6.79 22.65 8.48
CA ASN A 183 -7.31 23.90 7.93
C ASN A 183 -7.74 23.87 6.45
N GLU A 184 -8.00 22.68 5.90
CA GLU A 184 -8.56 22.50 4.56
C GLU A 184 -9.99 21.95 4.60
N THR A 185 -10.71 22.10 3.48
CA THR A 185 -12.03 21.49 3.28
C THR A 185 -11.92 20.57 2.08
N TYR A 186 -12.26 19.30 2.27
CA TYR A 186 -12.19 18.28 1.25
C TYR A 186 -13.60 17.99 0.73
N SER A 187 -13.82 18.25 -0.56
CA SER A 187 -14.97 17.73 -1.29
C SER A 187 -14.58 16.44 -2.00
N LEU A 188 -15.39 15.41 -1.83
CA LEU A 188 -15.23 14.10 -2.47
C LEU A 188 -16.13 14.01 -3.72
N GLU A 189 -16.28 15.13 -4.43
CA GLU A 189 -17.22 15.26 -5.55
C GLU A 189 -16.77 14.50 -6.80
N TYR A 190 -15.47 14.21 -6.90
CA TYR A 190 -14.86 13.53 -8.04
C TYR A 190 -13.92 12.43 -7.56
N ILE A 191 -14.47 11.29 -7.15
CA ILE A 191 -13.68 10.09 -6.83
C ILE A 191 -13.67 9.16 -8.05
N PRO A 192 -12.57 9.10 -8.82
CA PRO A 192 -12.46 8.15 -9.91
C PRO A 192 -12.52 6.73 -9.36
N LEU A 193 -13.49 5.97 -9.86
CA LEU A 193 -13.53 4.52 -9.71
C LEU A 193 -12.94 3.89 -10.97
N GLU A 194 -11.94 3.04 -10.79
CA GLU A 194 -11.31 2.23 -11.82
C GLU A 194 -11.64 0.75 -11.59
N VAL A 195 -11.97 0.02 -12.65
CA VAL A 195 -12.06 -1.45 -12.62
C VAL A 195 -11.03 -1.96 -13.62
N ARG A 196 -10.12 -2.82 -13.16
CA ARG A 196 -8.98 -3.31 -13.94
C ARG A 196 -8.89 -4.81 -13.90
N HIS A 197 -8.36 -5.37 -14.98
CA HIS A 197 -8.06 -6.79 -15.05
C HIS A 197 -6.81 -7.10 -14.22
N LYS A 198 -6.74 -8.27 -13.58
CA LYS A 198 -5.60 -8.71 -12.75
C LYS A 198 -4.27 -8.70 -13.53
N GLN A 199 -4.33 -9.03 -14.82
CA GLN A 199 -3.19 -9.06 -15.73
C GLN A 199 -3.02 -7.75 -16.52
N ASP A 200 -3.68 -6.64 -16.12
CA ASP A 200 -3.37 -5.31 -16.64
C ASP A 200 -1.89 -4.99 -16.35
N PRO A 201 -1.08 -4.60 -17.36
CA PRO A 201 0.35 -4.29 -17.17
C PRO A 201 0.62 -3.29 -16.05
N TYR A 202 -0.28 -2.32 -15.82
CA TYR A 202 -0.17 -1.39 -14.70
C TYR A 202 -0.33 -2.09 -13.35
N ILE A 203 -1.28 -3.04 -13.23
CA ILE A 203 -1.49 -3.81 -12.00
C ILE A 203 -0.27 -4.67 -11.71
N VAL A 204 0.21 -5.41 -12.72
CA VAL A 204 1.41 -6.26 -12.60
C VAL A 204 2.63 -5.41 -12.19
N TYR A 205 2.80 -4.24 -12.81
CA TYR A 205 3.86 -3.31 -12.46
C TYR A 205 3.71 -2.78 -11.03
N ALA A 206 2.51 -2.33 -10.65
CA ALA A 206 2.24 -1.77 -9.33
C ALA A 206 2.45 -2.82 -8.22
N GLU A 207 1.93 -4.04 -8.38
CA GLU A 207 2.13 -5.15 -7.45
C GLU A 207 3.61 -5.48 -7.30
N SER A 208 4.38 -5.50 -8.40
CA SER A 208 5.83 -5.71 -8.29
C SER A 208 6.50 -4.59 -7.47
N HIS A 209 6.10 -3.33 -7.65
CA HIS A 209 6.69 -2.18 -6.95
C HIS A 209 6.33 -2.11 -5.47
N TYR A 210 5.05 -2.35 -5.12
CA TYR A 210 4.62 -2.37 -3.73
C TYR A 210 5.28 -3.52 -2.95
N ASN A 211 5.43 -4.68 -3.58
CA ASN A 211 6.11 -5.82 -2.94
C ASN A 211 7.64 -5.62 -2.87
N LEU A 212 8.26 -5.02 -3.90
CA LEU A 212 9.70 -4.70 -3.90
C LEU A 212 10.08 -3.80 -2.73
N GLY A 213 9.27 -2.79 -2.38
CA GLY A 213 9.57 -1.88 -1.27
C GLY A 213 9.71 -2.61 0.09
N ARG A 214 8.83 -3.58 0.35
CA ARG A 214 8.87 -4.39 1.57
C ARG A 214 10.10 -5.31 1.58
N ASP A 215 10.40 -5.94 0.46
CA ASP A 215 11.54 -6.85 0.34
C ASP A 215 12.89 -6.12 0.43
N LEU A 216 13.00 -4.93 -0.16
CA LEU A 216 14.21 -4.11 -0.09
C LEU A 216 14.57 -3.72 1.35
N SER A 217 13.59 -3.54 2.23
CA SER A 217 13.87 -3.27 3.65
C SER A 217 14.57 -4.46 4.33
N ILE A 218 14.16 -5.69 4.02
CA ILE A 218 14.77 -6.92 4.55
C ILE A 218 16.20 -7.06 4.00
N PHE A 219 16.39 -6.84 2.71
CA PHE A 219 17.72 -6.88 2.09
C PHE A 219 18.66 -5.81 2.67
N PHE A 220 18.15 -4.60 2.95
CA PHE A 220 18.90 -3.55 3.59
C PHE A 220 19.37 -3.97 4.99
N TRP A 221 18.48 -4.48 5.84
CA TRP A 221 18.84 -4.94 7.18
C TRP A 221 19.80 -6.14 7.16
N LEU A 222 19.61 -7.08 6.23
CA LEU A 222 20.55 -8.18 6.00
C LEU A 222 21.93 -7.65 5.61
N SER A 223 22.01 -6.66 4.72
CA SER A 223 23.28 -6.05 4.31
C SER A 223 24.01 -5.37 5.48
N VAL A 224 23.27 -4.62 6.31
CA VAL A 224 23.80 -3.99 7.53
C VAL A 224 24.30 -5.05 8.51
N GLY A 225 23.55 -6.15 8.69
CA GLY A 225 23.96 -7.28 9.52
C GLY A 225 25.24 -7.96 9.02
N CYS A 226 25.34 -8.21 7.71
CA CYS A 226 26.55 -8.77 7.09
C CYS A 226 27.77 -7.85 7.24
N LEU A 227 27.60 -6.54 7.05
CA LEU A 227 28.67 -5.55 7.24
C LEU A 227 29.13 -5.49 8.70
N ALA A 228 28.19 -5.47 9.65
CA ALA A 228 28.50 -5.48 11.07
C ALA A 228 29.25 -6.76 11.49
N SER A 229 28.81 -7.92 10.99
CA SER A 229 29.47 -9.21 11.23
C SER A 229 30.88 -9.24 10.64
N SER A 230 31.07 -8.77 9.41
CA SER A 230 32.37 -8.68 8.75
C SER A 230 33.34 -7.76 9.53
N LEU A 231 32.86 -6.61 9.99
CA LEU A 231 33.64 -5.67 10.79
C LEU A 231 34.04 -6.29 12.13
N PHE A 232 33.10 -6.95 12.82
CA PHE A 232 33.37 -7.65 14.07
C PHE A 232 34.42 -8.76 13.91
N LEU A 233 34.29 -9.60 12.88
CA LEU A 233 35.27 -10.65 12.57
C LEU A 233 36.64 -10.07 12.24
N THR A 234 36.70 -8.96 11.51
CA THR A 234 37.96 -8.26 11.18
C THR A 234 38.66 -7.76 12.44
N VAL A 235 37.92 -7.18 13.38
CA VAL A 235 38.47 -6.71 14.68
C VAL A 235 38.97 -7.88 15.51
N LEU A 236 38.21 -8.98 15.59
CA LEU A 236 38.63 -10.20 16.30
C LEU A 236 39.90 -10.81 15.71
N LEU A 237 39.97 -10.96 14.40
CA LEU A 237 41.16 -11.49 13.72
C LEU A 237 42.38 -10.58 13.95
N SER A 238 42.20 -9.26 13.87
CA SER A 238 43.26 -8.29 14.16
C SER A 238 43.76 -8.41 15.60
N PHE A 239 42.85 -8.56 16.57
CA PHE A 239 43.19 -8.77 17.97
C PHE A 239 43.96 -10.07 18.19
N CYS A 240 43.48 -11.19 17.64
CA CYS A 240 44.17 -12.48 17.68
C CYS A 240 45.58 -12.39 17.09
N PHE A 241 45.73 -11.72 15.93
CA PHE A 241 47.02 -11.54 15.28
C PHE A 241 48.01 -10.74 16.15
N CYS A 242 47.56 -9.65 16.77
CA CYS A 242 48.36 -8.88 17.74
C CYS A 242 48.80 -9.72 18.94
N PHE A 243 47.95 -10.63 19.45
CA PHE A 243 48.31 -11.55 20.53
C PHE A 243 49.36 -12.58 20.11
N ILE A 244 49.25 -13.12 18.90
CA ILE A 244 50.22 -14.07 18.35
C ILE A 244 51.59 -13.41 18.21
N ILE A 245 51.67 -12.20 17.64
CA ILE A 245 52.93 -11.44 17.51
C ILE A 245 53.55 -11.21 18.89
N LYS A 246 52.76 -10.72 19.86
CA LYS A 246 53.24 -10.44 21.22
C LYS A 246 53.78 -11.68 21.93
N ASN A 247 53.18 -12.85 21.71
CA ASN A 247 53.65 -14.11 22.29
C ASN A 247 54.89 -14.65 21.56
N SER A 248 54.98 -14.50 20.24
CA SER A 248 56.17 -14.85 19.46
C SER A 248 57.41 -14.08 19.94
N ASP A 249 57.27 -12.75 20.13
CA ASP A 249 58.35 -11.90 20.66
C ASP A 249 58.80 -12.31 22.07
N ARG A 250 57.86 -12.73 22.93
CA ARG A 250 58.18 -13.22 24.28
C ARG A 250 58.98 -14.53 24.24
N ASN A 251 58.66 -15.44 23.32
CA ASN A 251 59.37 -16.70 23.19
C ASN A 251 60.77 -16.49 22.61
N ASN A 252 60.92 -15.65 21.57
CA ASN A 252 62.24 -15.33 21.00
C ASN A 252 63.19 -14.70 22.04
N ARG A 253 62.67 -13.85 22.95
CA ARG A 253 63.47 -13.29 24.05
C ARG A 253 63.90 -14.31 25.09
N LYS A 254 63.22 -15.46 25.23
CA LYS A 254 63.65 -16.53 26.14
C LYS A 254 64.85 -17.27 25.59
N TYR A 255 64.85 -17.63 24.30
CA TYR A 255 65.95 -18.36 23.66
C TYR A 255 67.27 -17.57 23.66
N VAL A 256 67.22 -16.26 23.38
CA VAL A 256 68.43 -15.40 23.42
C VAL A 256 69.09 -15.35 24.81
N ARG A 257 68.34 -15.62 25.88
CA ARG A 257 68.88 -15.58 27.25
C ARG A 257 69.56 -16.88 27.68
N GLU A 258 69.24 -18.00 27.03
CA GLU A 258 69.85 -19.30 27.32
C GLU A 258 71.22 -19.46 26.64
N ASP A 259 71.45 -18.80 25.49
CA ASP A 259 72.74 -18.82 24.78
C ASP A 259 73.83 -17.92 25.41
N LEU A 260 73.50 -17.15 26.44
CA LEU A 260 74.41 -16.21 27.12
C LEU A 260 74.94 -16.70 28.48
N ASN A 261 74.57 -17.91 28.91
CA ASN A 261 75.06 -18.58 30.12
C ASN A 261 75.75 -19.90 29.78
#